data_AF-L0DKH1-F1
#
_entry.id   AF-L0DKH1-F1
#
_cell.length_a   1.000
_cell.length_b   1.000
_cell.length_c   1.000
_cell.angle_alpha   90.00
_cell.angle_beta   90.00
_cell.angle_gamma   90.00
#
_symmetry.space_group_name_H-M   'P 1'
#
loop_
_entity.id
_entity.type
_entity.pdbx_description
1 polymer ?
#
loop_
_entity_poly.entity_id
_entity_poly.type
_entity_poly.pdbx_seq_one_letter_code
_entity_poly.pdbx_strand_id
1 'polypeptide(L)'
;MILSSRWVTVGMSVVSILFLSLIPATAQEAPPTTSSSSTKTEAPAAKPSNNSVRRVPPYFAQIGLSREQKDSIYQVVAKHQSRIEELKKELAEANTKMVEECEALLDEAQKKSLEGRRRSAADAAKARASAKPAKAKDDKKTD
;
A
#
# COMPACT_ATOMS: atom_id res chain seq x y z
N MET A 1 -6.96 -18.17 40.40
CA MET A 1 -6.50 -19.56 40.20
C MET A 1 -5.67 -19.61 38.93
N ILE A 2 -4.37 -19.68 39.12
CA ILE A 2 -3.35 -19.99 38.12
C ILE A 2 -3.42 -21.50 37.91
N LEU A 3 -3.41 -22.00 36.67
CA LEU A 3 -3.01 -23.36 36.28
C LEU A 3 -3.15 -23.41 34.74
N SER A 4 -2.22 -23.80 33.91
CA SER A 4 -0.78 -24.10 33.99
C SER A 4 -0.39 -24.46 32.55
N SER A 5 0.63 -23.83 31.99
CA SER A 5 1.33 -24.36 30.81
C SER A 5 1.94 -25.72 31.12
N ARG A 6 1.97 -26.63 30.14
CA ARG A 6 2.99 -27.69 29.94
C ARG A 6 2.72 -28.48 28.65
N TRP A 7 3.48 -28.21 27.57
CA TRP A 7 4.63 -28.99 27.08
C TRP A 7 4.22 -30.33 26.44
N VAL A 8 4.63 -30.59 25.18
CA VAL A 8 5.70 -31.53 24.83
C VAL A 8 6.02 -31.41 23.33
N THR A 9 7.31 -31.33 23.08
CA THR A 9 8.09 -31.25 21.86
C THR A 9 8.10 -32.56 21.05
N VAL A 10 8.68 -32.47 19.85
CA VAL A 10 9.49 -33.48 19.12
C VAL A 10 8.94 -33.80 17.73
N GLY A 11 9.72 -33.40 16.73
CA GLY A 11 9.56 -33.75 15.32
C GLY A 11 10.69 -33.16 14.48
N MET A 12 11.92 -33.30 14.96
CA MET A 12 13.14 -32.98 14.24
C MET A 12 13.32 -34.05 13.14
N SER A 13 13.27 -33.66 11.86
CA SER A 13 13.82 -34.49 10.80
C SER A 13 14.55 -33.62 9.79
N VAL A 14 15.86 -33.75 9.86
CA VAL A 14 16.88 -33.15 9.02
C VAL A 14 16.99 -33.98 7.75
N VAL A 15 16.80 -33.37 6.58
CA VAL A 15 17.48 -33.82 5.36
C VAL A 15 17.89 -32.57 4.57
N SER A 16 19.10 -32.09 4.82
CA SER A 16 19.87 -31.26 3.90
C SER A 16 20.22 -32.08 2.67
N ILE A 17 19.79 -31.65 1.48
CA ILE A 17 20.44 -32.05 0.22
C ILE A 17 21.01 -30.78 -0.41
N LEU A 18 22.32 -30.68 -0.27
CA LEU A 18 23.22 -29.70 -0.84
C LEU A 18 23.37 -30.03 -2.33
N PHE A 19 22.68 -29.31 -3.23
CA PHE A 19 22.96 -29.41 -4.66
C PHE A 19 23.94 -28.31 -5.07
N LEU A 20 25.12 -28.81 -5.43
CA LEU A 20 26.33 -28.12 -5.84
C LEU A 20 26.13 -27.40 -7.19
N SER A 21 26.71 -26.21 -7.25
CA SER A 21 26.81 -25.29 -8.38
C SER A 21 27.16 -25.93 -9.72
N LEU A 22 26.42 -25.58 -10.78
CA LEU A 22 26.91 -25.66 -12.17
C LEU A 22 26.87 -24.24 -12.77
N ILE A 23 28.06 -23.67 -12.91
CA ILE A 23 28.35 -22.41 -13.62
C ILE A 23 28.67 -22.80 -15.07
N PRO A 24 27.87 -22.45 -16.09
CA PRO A 24 28.36 -22.43 -17.45
C PRO A 24 29.10 -21.12 -17.71
N ALA A 25 30.43 -21.22 -17.80
CA ALA A 25 31.29 -20.20 -18.40
C ALA A 25 31.22 -20.34 -19.93
N THR A 26 30.55 -19.39 -20.58
CA THR A 26 30.68 -19.11 -22.02
C THR A 26 30.96 -17.61 -22.11
N ALA A 27 32.21 -17.24 -22.35
CA ALA A 27 32.78 -16.97 -23.67
C ALA A 27 32.55 -15.51 -24.09
N GLN A 28 33.69 -14.85 -24.24
CA GLN A 28 33.94 -13.45 -24.55
C GLN A 28 33.76 -13.19 -26.06
N GLU A 29 33.00 -12.16 -26.45
CA GLU A 29 33.20 -11.46 -27.72
C GLU A 29 32.88 -9.96 -27.56
N ALA A 30 33.65 -9.15 -28.29
CA ALA A 30 33.92 -7.73 -28.11
C ALA A 30 32.81 -6.80 -28.69
N PRO A 31 32.88 -5.47 -28.49
CA PRO A 31 31.75 -4.54 -28.64
C PRO A 31 31.63 -3.99 -30.08
N PRO A 32 30.43 -3.54 -30.49
CA PRO A 32 30.32 -2.55 -31.55
C PRO A 32 29.96 -1.18 -30.97
N THR A 33 30.94 -0.27 -30.97
CA THR A 33 30.71 1.17 -31.04
C THR A 33 30.12 1.51 -32.41
N THR A 34 28.92 2.08 -32.46
CA THR A 34 28.56 3.01 -33.54
C THR A 34 27.62 4.07 -32.99
N SER A 35 28.13 5.29 -33.01
CA SER A 35 27.43 6.55 -32.81
C SER A 35 26.29 6.69 -33.83
N SER A 36 25.09 7.03 -33.38
CA SER A 36 24.14 7.75 -34.23
C SER A 36 23.35 8.72 -33.38
N SER A 37 23.67 9.99 -33.58
CA SER A 37 22.96 11.17 -33.10
C SER A 37 21.53 11.20 -33.63
N SER A 38 20.55 11.31 -32.75
CA SER A 38 19.19 11.72 -33.12
C SER A 38 18.61 12.58 -31.99
N THR A 39 18.77 13.88 -32.20
CA THR A 39 17.97 15.03 -31.76
C THR A 39 16.90 14.74 -30.71
N LYS A 40 17.23 14.97 -29.44
CA LYS A 40 16.28 14.98 -28.33
C LYS A 40 15.57 16.35 -28.32
N THR A 41 14.37 16.39 -28.89
CA THR A 41 13.40 17.45 -28.59
C THR A 41 13.01 17.29 -27.13
N GLU A 42 13.48 18.21 -26.28
CA GLU A 42 13.24 18.21 -24.85
C GLU A 42 11.79 18.65 -24.60
N ALA A 43 10.87 17.69 -24.64
CA ALA A 43 9.56 17.84 -24.02
C ALA A 43 9.79 18.16 -22.54
N PRO A 44 9.07 19.13 -21.95
CA PRO A 44 9.27 19.49 -20.56
C PRO A 44 9.04 18.25 -19.71
N ALA A 45 10.09 17.80 -19.04
CA ALA A 45 10.07 16.66 -18.14
C ALA A 45 8.87 16.84 -17.20
N ALA A 46 7.87 15.97 -17.37
CA ALA A 46 6.75 15.88 -16.46
C ALA A 46 7.35 15.70 -15.06
N LYS A 47 7.23 16.74 -14.23
CA LYS A 47 7.67 16.69 -12.84
C LYS A 47 7.06 15.42 -12.24
N PRO A 48 7.83 14.45 -11.75
CA PRO A 48 7.25 13.29 -11.12
C PRO A 48 6.42 13.79 -9.94
N SER A 49 5.10 13.73 -10.07
CA SER A 49 4.16 14.01 -8.99
C SER A 49 4.21 12.85 -8.01
N ASN A 50 5.35 12.65 -7.38
CA ASN A 50 5.55 11.60 -6.41
C ASN A 50 6.32 12.14 -5.21
N ASN A 51 5.69 13.09 -4.52
CA ASN A 51 6.05 13.41 -3.14
C ASN A 51 5.65 12.28 -2.17
N SER A 52 4.93 11.23 -2.61
CA SER A 52 4.51 10.13 -1.71
C SER A 52 5.66 9.16 -1.39
N VAL A 53 6.65 9.01 -2.27
CA VAL A 53 7.79 8.11 -2.04
C VAL A 53 8.82 8.68 -1.04
N ARG A 54 8.88 10.01 -0.86
CA ARG A 54 9.76 10.65 0.15
C ARG A 54 9.08 10.78 1.52
N ARG A 55 8.38 9.73 1.95
CA ARG A 55 7.77 9.68 3.28
C ARG A 55 8.41 8.58 4.11
N VAL A 56 8.86 8.94 5.31
CA VAL A 56 9.24 7.94 6.31
C VAL A 56 7.99 7.34 6.94
N PRO A 57 8.01 6.05 7.33
CA PRO A 57 6.89 5.44 8.05
C PRO A 57 6.49 6.21 9.32
N PRO A 58 5.24 6.04 9.81
CA PRO A 58 4.79 6.65 11.05
C PRO A 58 5.77 6.39 12.21
N TYR A 59 5.98 7.39 13.06
CA TYR A 59 6.88 7.37 14.22
C TYR A 59 8.40 7.29 13.92
N PHE A 60 8.82 6.87 12.71
CA PHE A 60 10.24 6.82 12.35
C PHE A 60 10.90 8.20 12.33
N ALA A 61 10.13 9.25 12.07
CA ALA A 61 10.64 10.62 12.13
C ALA A 61 11.05 11.06 13.56
N GLN A 62 10.56 10.39 14.60
CA GLN A 62 10.72 10.81 16.00
C GLN A 62 12.01 10.28 16.66
N ILE A 63 12.70 9.33 16.03
CA ILE A 63 13.87 8.66 16.60
C ILE A 63 15.22 9.24 16.16
N GLY A 64 15.23 10.47 15.63
CA GLY A 64 16.47 11.17 15.30
C GLY A 64 17.26 10.58 14.13
N LEU A 65 16.58 10.12 13.07
CA LEU A 65 17.23 9.53 11.89
C LEU A 65 18.20 10.49 11.19
N SER A 66 19.38 9.98 10.83
CA SER A 66 20.34 10.67 9.96
C SER A 66 19.78 10.86 8.54
N ARG A 67 20.44 11.70 7.74
CA ARG A 67 20.04 11.93 6.35
C ARG A 67 20.20 10.66 5.51
N GLU A 68 21.32 9.97 5.68
CA GLU A 68 21.65 8.73 4.99
C GLU A 68 20.62 7.63 5.33
N GLN A 69 20.24 7.52 6.61
CA GLN A 69 19.19 6.58 7.04
C GLN A 69 17.84 6.91 6.40
N LYS A 70 17.45 8.19 6.32
CA LYS A 70 16.21 8.60 5.64
C LYS A 70 16.24 8.26 4.16
N ASP A 71 17.36 8.50 3.48
CA ASP A 71 17.52 8.18 2.07
C ASP A 71 17.41 6.66 1.82
N SER A 72 18.02 5.83 2.68
CA SER A 72 17.83 4.37 2.63
C SER A 72 16.38 3.96 2.87
N ILE A 73 15.70 4.58 3.85
CA ILE A 73 14.28 4.31 4.11
C ILE A 73 13.42 4.66 2.90
N TYR A 74 13.68 5.78 2.23
CA TYR A 74 12.93 6.15 1.02
C TYR A 74 13.09 5.13 -0.11
N GLN A 75 14.29 4.56 -0.28
CA GLN A 75 14.51 3.49 -1.26
C GLN A 75 13.70 2.22 -0.92
N VAL A 76 13.66 1.85 0.37
CA VAL A 76 12.85 0.71 0.83
C VAL A 76 11.36 0.98 0.60
N VAL A 77 10.87 2.16 0.96
CA VAL A 77 9.47 2.55 0.72
C VAL A 77 9.15 2.50 -0.77
N ALA A 78 10.02 3.08 -1.63
CA ALA A 78 9.85 3.06 -3.08
C ALA A 78 9.74 1.64 -3.63
N LYS A 79 10.62 0.73 -3.17
CA LYS A 79 10.65 -0.67 -3.60
C LYS A 79 9.32 -1.39 -3.34
N HIS A 80 8.66 -1.08 -2.23
CA HIS A 80 7.43 -1.77 -1.83
C HIS A 80 6.14 -1.05 -2.26
N GLN A 81 6.21 0.24 -2.59
CA GLN A 81 5.05 1.07 -2.86
C GLN A 81 4.18 0.49 -4.00
N SER A 82 4.78 0.11 -5.13
CA SER A 82 4.02 -0.40 -6.27
C SER A 82 3.25 -1.69 -5.94
N ARG A 83 3.87 -2.63 -5.20
CA ARG A 83 3.20 -3.88 -4.81
C ARG A 83 2.08 -3.61 -3.79
N ILE A 84 2.27 -2.63 -2.90
CA ILE A 84 1.21 -2.22 -1.96
C ILE A 84 0.01 -1.62 -2.71
N GLU A 85 0.25 -0.80 -3.74
CA GLU A 85 -0.82 -0.22 -4.55
C GLU A 85 -1.58 -1.28 -5.34
N GLU A 86 -0.87 -2.24 -5.92
CA GLU A 86 -1.46 -3.38 -6.61
C GLU A 86 -2.34 -4.21 -5.67
N LEU A 87 -1.82 -4.60 -4.50
CA LEU A 87 -2.59 -5.36 -3.49
C LEU A 87 -3.83 -4.60 -3.01
N LYS A 88 -3.75 -3.28 -2.85
CA LYS A 88 -4.92 -2.45 -2.51
C LYS A 88 -5.97 -2.48 -3.61
N LYS A 89 -5.56 -2.49 -4.87
CA LYS A 89 -6.46 -2.61 -6.02
C LYS A 89 -7.12 -3.99 -6.05
N GLU A 90 -6.33 -5.06 -5.94
CA GLU A 90 -6.84 -6.43 -5.84
C GLU A 90 -7.86 -6.59 -4.70
N LEU A 91 -7.57 -6.01 -3.53
CA LEU A 91 -8.46 -6.03 -2.37
C LEU A 91 -9.76 -5.24 -2.62
N ALA A 92 -9.68 -4.09 -3.28
CA ALA A 92 -10.87 -3.28 -3.62
C ALA A 92 -11.77 -4.02 -4.63
N GLU A 93 -11.17 -4.66 -5.64
CA GLU A 93 -11.88 -5.48 -6.60
C GLU A 93 -12.55 -6.69 -5.94
N ALA A 94 -11.83 -7.42 -5.06
CA ALA A 94 -12.37 -8.55 -4.34
C ALA A 94 -13.54 -8.16 -3.42
N ASN A 95 -13.42 -7.05 -2.69
CA ASN A 95 -14.51 -6.53 -1.86
C ASN A 95 -15.73 -6.14 -2.69
N THR A 96 -15.53 -5.53 -3.86
CA THR A 96 -16.63 -5.16 -4.77
C THR A 96 -17.37 -6.40 -5.24
N LYS A 97 -16.65 -7.41 -5.74
CA LYS A 97 -17.24 -8.69 -6.17
C LYS A 97 -17.99 -9.40 -5.06
N MET A 98 -17.40 -9.47 -3.85
CA MET A 98 -18.06 -10.07 -2.69
C MET A 98 -19.40 -9.40 -2.39
N VAL A 99 -19.47 -8.07 -2.44
CA VAL A 99 -20.72 -7.32 -2.22
C VAL A 99 -21.72 -7.59 -3.34
N GLU A 100 -21.30 -7.60 -4.60
CA GLU A 100 -22.16 -7.92 -5.75
C GLU A 100 -22.75 -9.33 -5.64
N GLU A 101 -21.92 -10.32 -5.28
CA GLU A 101 -22.36 -11.70 -5.05
C GLU A 101 -23.36 -11.77 -3.88
N CYS A 102 -23.13 -11.02 -2.81
CA CYS A 102 -24.08 -10.94 -1.69
C CYS A 102 -25.41 -10.29 -2.12
N GLU A 103 -25.38 -9.25 -2.95
CA GLU A 103 -26.59 -8.59 -3.47
C GLU A 103 -27.36 -9.46 -4.46
N ALA A 104 -26.67 -10.33 -5.20
CA ALA A 104 -27.30 -11.29 -6.11
C ALA A 104 -28.16 -12.33 -5.38
N LEU A 105 -27.89 -12.60 -4.10
CA LEU A 105 -28.67 -13.52 -3.26
C LEU A 105 -29.95 -12.88 -2.68
N LEU A 106 -30.12 -11.56 -2.80
CA LEU A 106 -31.26 -10.85 -2.23
C LEU A 106 -32.48 -10.91 -3.15
N ASP A 107 -33.67 -10.93 -2.54
CA ASP A 107 -34.92 -10.69 -3.27
C ASP A 107 -35.12 -9.19 -3.59
N GLU A 108 -36.09 -8.88 -4.46
CA GLU A 108 -36.34 -7.51 -4.92
C GLU A 108 -36.81 -6.57 -3.79
N ALA A 109 -37.54 -7.09 -2.79
CA ALA A 109 -37.97 -6.30 -1.65
C ALA A 109 -36.77 -5.92 -0.75
N GLN A 110 -35.87 -6.87 -0.53
CA GLN A 110 -34.62 -6.69 0.20
C GLN A 110 -33.68 -5.71 -0.51
N LYS A 111 -33.52 -5.82 -1.84
CA LYS A 111 -32.73 -4.86 -2.64
C LYS A 111 -33.28 -3.44 -2.53
N LYS A 112 -34.60 -3.27 -2.63
CA LYS A 112 -35.26 -1.97 -2.47
C LYS A 112 -35.06 -1.38 -1.07
N SER A 113 -35.13 -2.21 -0.03
CA SER A 113 -34.82 -1.83 1.36
C SER A 113 -33.37 -1.38 1.52
N LEU A 114 -32.43 -2.12 0.93
CA LEU A 114 -30.99 -1.83 0.97
C LEU A 114 -30.66 -0.49 0.29
N GLU A 115 -31.26 -0.20 -0.87
CA GLU A 115 -31.12 1.08 -1.56
C GLU A 115 -31.67 2.25 -0.73
N GLY A 116 -32.82 2.07 -0.07
CA GLY A 116 -33.39 3.07 0.84
C GLY A 116 -32.45 3.41 2.00
N ARG A 117 -31.77 2.41 2.57
CA ARG A 117 -30.76 2.59 3.62
C ARG A 117 -29.53 3.33 3.10
N ARG A 118 -29.05 3.02 1.90
CA ARG A 118 -27.92 3.70 1.26
C ARG A 118 -28.19 5.20 1.08
N ARG A 119 -29.37 5.57 0.58
CA ARG A 119 -29.78 6.98 0.42
C ARG A 119 -29.84 7.71 1.76
N SER A 120 -30.51 7.11 2.74
CA SER A 120 -30.63 7.70 4.09
C SER A 120 -29.26 7.94 4.73
N ALA A 121 -28.31 7.00 4.57
CA ALA A 121 -26.95 7.15 5.06
C ALA A 121 -26.19 8.28 4.34
N ALA A 122 -26.34 8.38 3.02
CA ALA A 122 -25.73 9.45 2.23
C ALA A 122 -26.28 10.84 2.63
N ASP A 123 -27.58 10.95 2.85
CA ASP A 123 -28.22 12.21 3.28
C ASP A 123 -27.78 12.60 4.71
N ALA A 124 -27.70 11.63 5.62
CA ALA A 124 -27.17 11.85 6.97
C ALA A 124 -25.71 12.29 6.95
N ALA A 125 -24.88 11.72 6.06
CA ALA A 125 -23.48 12.12 5.90
C ALA A 125 -23.37 13.57 5.38
N LYS A 126 -24.20 13.95 4.40
CA LYS A 126 -24.28 15.33 3.88
C LYS A 126 -24.71 16.32 4.96
N ALA A 127 -25.74 15.99 5.74
CA ALA A 127 -26.21 16.83 6.85
C ALA A 127 -25.15 17.01 7.95
N ARG A 128 -24.37 15.97 8.26
CA ARG A 128 -23.25 16.07 9.20
C ARG A 128 -22.11 16.94 8.66
N ALA A 129 -21.84 16.87 7.36
CA ALA A 129 -20.82 17.70 6.72
C ALA A 129 -21.19 19.18 6.76
N SER A 130 -22.46 19.53 6.54
CA SER A 130 -22.95 20.92 6.60
C SER A 130 -23.11 21.48 8.02
N ALA A 131 -23.26 20.63 9.04
CA ALA A 131 -23.37 21.04 10.45
C ALA A 131 -22.00 21.28 11.14
N LYS A 132 -20.87 21.02 10.48
CA LYS A 132 -19.51 21.18 11.04
C LYS A 132 -18.81 22.56 10.80
N PRO A 133 -19.47 23.74 10.78
CA PRO A 133 -18.75 25.02 10.80
C PRO A 133 -19.09 25.91 12.02
N ALA A 134 -18.85 25.46 13.26
CA ALA A 134 -19.00 26.34 14.43
C ALA A 134 -18.05 26.10 15.63
N LYS A 135 -17.44 24.92 15.81
CA LYS A 135 -16.59 24.64 16.99
C LYS A 135 -15.09 24.90 16.83
N ALA A 136 -14.64 25.45 15.70
CA ALA A 136 -13.20 25.65 15.44
C ALA A 136 -12.70 27.11 15.61
N LYS A 137 -13.54 28.03 16.13
CA LYS A 137 -13.20 29.47 16.23
C LYS A 137 -13.28 30.09 17.63
N ASP A 138 -13.60 29.35 18.70
CA ASP A 138 -13.78 29.94 20.04
C ASP A 138 -12.62 29.70 21.04
N ASP A 139 -11.68 28.79 20.74
CA ASP A 139 -10.54 28.50 21.65
C ASP A 139 -9.29 29.37 21.39
N LYS A 140 -9.42 30.50 20.67
CA LYS A 140 -8.31 31.47 20.44
C LYS A 140 -8.62 32.85 21.01
N LYS A 141 -9.28 32.92 22.18
CA LYS A 141 -9.37 34.17 22.96
C LYS A 141 -9.58 33.89 24.45
N THR A 142 -8.52 33.46 25.13
CA THR A 142 -8.32 33.79 26.54
C THR A 142 -6.83 34.10 26.73
N ASP A 143 -6.62 35.31 27.21
CA ASP A 143 -5.37 35.99 27.59
C ASP A 143 -4.53 35.15 28.58
#